data_AF-A0A0K0D1J5-F1
#
_entry.id   AF-A0A0K0D1J5-F1
#
_cell.length_a   1.000
_cell.length_b   1.000
_cell.length_c   1.000
_cell.angle_alpha   90.00
_cell.angle_beta   90.00
_cell.angle_gamma   90.00
#
_symmetry.space_group_name_H-M   'P 1'
#
loop_
_entity.id
_entity.type
_entity.pdbx_description
1 polymer ?
#
loop_
_entity_poly.entity_id
_entity_poly.type
_entity_poly.pdbx_seq_one_letter_code
_entity_poly.pdbx_strand_id
1 'polypeptide(L)'
;MELSVSINLDGVHCDSMQNVRIDPLPTKDVCALCAYLFQMIIEVHNVQRLIATEHSGKEFGIGIEERSLYEIQCRLNDAGASDLVIDIVTNEPSREIFLKAIQLAKALLLEGNDKVQQSFYTRLKRKDAHELFFKAISQRILAAQNRLKSDMMSCNENKPRGASTALTPISLDHAVNPLFNPTNVRHSSLCEISQQSHELTTSSLPDLSPYQDEDRINDALPAEVAIVEPIFRVLQLLCENHNNLLQNFIRKQSDRTNHNLVADTLSFLDTVCGSTKGSLGVFGEVGEHNFSLITQTLATLTEFCQGPCHENQNTMAMQENGLNIIISLVLNDIKPLADDHMELALEIKSQASKLLLAIMESRHDSENAERVLQNMDNTDGGPSHLVHALTQAYEMAHSKQYEISVMRRDLLQRSKLQNGPISIVSPSMKADGVTLPEISVNSSGAVSIHDDVKLDLKYVSEQASTVNPKEVGHNIYILAHQLAGHSPELAQCLDPNDASKSPQTRNALNFYKKHTAQIEV
;
A
#
# COMPACT_ATOMS: atom_id res chain seq x y z
N MET A 1 -29.30 29.06 31.35
CA MET A 1 -28.84 30.09 30.40
C MET A 1 -28.30 29.36 29.21
N GLU A 2 -29.19 29.06 28.27
CA GLU A 2 -28.87 28.52 26.96
C GLU A 2 -28.21 29.64 26.16
N LEU A 3 -27.07 29.34 25.52
CA LEU A 3 -26.53 30.15 24.44
C LEU A 3 -26.58 29.29 23.17
N SER A 4 -27.66 29.48 22.45
CA SER A 4 -27.87 29.07 21.07
C SER A 4 -26.92 29.86 20.17
N VAL A 5 -25.92 29.19 19.61
CA VAL A 5 -25.27 29.67 18.38
C VAL A 5 -25.99 29.01 17.22
N SER A 6 -26.95 29.73 16.66
CA SER A 6 -27.51 29.42 15.35
C SER A 6 -26.42 29.62 14.30
N ILE A 7 -25.83 28.53 13.81
CA ILE A 7 -25.04 28.58 12.57
C ILE A 7 -26.09 28.71 11.45
N ASN A 8 -26.31 29.94 11.00
CA ASN A 8 -27.16 30.22 9.86
C ASN A 8 -26.45 29.69 8.60
N LEU A 9 -27.09 28.71 7.96
CA LEU A 9 -26.50 27.81 6.95
C LEU A 9 -26.64 28.30 5.51
N ASP A 10 -27.12 29.52 5.29
CA ASP A 10 -27.22 30.11 3.95
C ASP A 10 -26.32 31.34 3.82
N GLY A 11 -25.26 31.23 3.02
CA GLY A 11 -24.50 32.39 2.52
C GLY A 11 -23.21 32.77 3.25
N VAL A 12 -22.43 31.81 3.76
CA VAL A 12 -21.14 32.14 4.39
C VAL A 12 -20.03 32.29 3.35
N HIS A 13 -19.80 33.54 2.93
CA HIS A 13 -18.55 33.97 2.32
C HIS A 13 -17.36 33.64 3.23
N CYS A 14 -16.25 33.31 2.59
CA CYS A 14 -15.00 32.78 3.15
C CYS A 14 -14.27 33.73 4.14
N ASP A 15 -14.88 34.87 4.50
CA ASP A 15 -14.36 35.90 5.40
C ASP A 15 -14.70 35.67 6.88
N SER A 16 -15.56 34.69 7.20
CA SER A 16 -15.94 34.38 8.59
C SER A 16 -14.90 33.55 9.38
N MET A 17 -13.83 33.07 8.74
CA MET A 17 -12.83 32.19 9.36
C MET A 17 -11.70 32.92 10.13
N GLN A 18 -11.68 34.26 10.16
CA GLN A 18 -10.57 35.03 10.74
C GLN A 18 -10.40 34.93 12.27
N ASN A 19 -11.28 34.23 12.99
CA ASN A 19 -11.25 34.18 14.47
C ASN A 19 -11.52 32.79 15.07
N VAL A 20 -11.18 31.69 14.38
CA VAL A 20 -11.26 30.35 14.99
C VAL A 20 -10.07 30.15 15.94
N ARG A 21 -10.16 30.68 17.16
CA ARG A 21 -9.39 30.14 18.28
C ARG A 21 -10.08 28.85 18.73
N ILE A 22 -9.41 27.73 18.51
CA ILE A 22 -9.87 26.42 18.99
C ILE A 22 -9.51 26.35 20.48
N ASP A 23 -10.35 26.95 21.33
CA ASP A 23 -10.48 26.53 22.72
C ASP A 23 -10.88 25.03 22.76
N PRO A 24 -10.65 24.27 23.85
CA PRO A 24 -10.86 22.83 23.86
C PRO A 24 -12.31 22.46 23.48
N LEU A 25 -12.50 22.12 22.22
CA LEU A 25 -13.78 21.73 21.65
C LEU A 25 -14.11 20.30 22.10
N PRO A 26 -15.39 19.98 22.34
CA PRO A 26 -15.84 18.61 22.49
C PRO A 26 -15.38 17.72 21.33
N THR A 27 -15.04 16.46 21.61
CA THR A 27 -14.50 15.51 20.63
C THR A 27 -15.39 15.31 19.39
N LYS A 28 -16.71 15.41 19.54
CA LYS A 28 -17.67 15.35 18.42
C LYS A 28 -17.56 16.55 17.48
N ASP A 29 -17.29 17.74 18.01
CA ASP A 29 -17.18 18.97 17.22
C ASP A 29 -15.85 18.99 16.43
N VAL A 30 -14.78 18.42 17.01
CA VAL A 30 -13.50 18.23 16.33
C VAL A 30 -13.63 17.24 15.16
N CYS A 31 -14.35 16.14 15.34
CA CYS A 31 -14.65 15.18 14.26
C CYS A 31 -15.42 15.86 13.12
N ALA A 32 -16.49 16.59 13.44
CA ALA A 32 -17.30 17.29 12.46
C ALA A 32 -16.49 18.36 11.71
N LEU A 33 -15.65 19.11 12.42
CA LEU A 33 -14.77 20.11 11.84
C LEU A 33 -13.72 19.47 10.91
N CYS A 34 -13.04 18.40 11.33
CA CYS A 34 -12.06 17.71 10.48
C CYS A 34 -12.72 17.09 9.25
N ALA A 35 -13.90 16.47 9.40
CA ALA A 35 -14.65 15.91 8.30
C ALA A 35 -15.11 16.98 7.31
N TYR A 36 -15.59 18.13 7.81
CA TYR A 36 -16.02 19.26 6.99
C TYR A 36 -14.85 19.88 6.22
N LEU A 37 -13.72 20.12 6.90
CA LEU A 37 -12.50 20.67 6.27
C LEU A 37 -11.94 19.73 5.20
N PHE A 38 -11.92 18.43 5.49
CA PHE A 38 -11.52 17.40 4.54
C PHE A 38 -12.44 17.36 3.32
N GLN A 39 -13.77 17.36 3.55
CA GLN A 39 -14.77 17.37 2.48
C GLN A 39 -14.64 18.63 1.62
N MET A 40 -14.40 19.79 2.22
CA MET A 40 -14.14 21.04 1.48
C MET A 40 -12.93 20.93 0.54
N ILE A 41 -11.82 20.38 1.00
CA ILE A 41 -10.62 20.25 0.15
C ILE A 41 -10.86 19.24 -0.98
N ILE A 42 -11.55 18.14 -0.69
CA ILE A 42 -11.87 17.12 -1.68
C ILE A 42 -12.84 17.63 -2.74
N GLU A 43 -13.91 18.30 -2.32
CA GLU A 43 -14.89 18.83 -3.25
C GLU A 43 -14.23 19.82 -4.21
N VAL A 44 -13.34 20.67 -3.72
CA VAL A 44 -12.62 21.60 -4.59
C VAL A 44 -11.58 20.90 -5.46
N HIS A 45 -10.83 19.93 -4.93
CA HIS A 45 -9.88 19.16 -5.73
C HIS A 45 -10.59 18.37 -6.84
N ASN A 46 -11.71 17.72 -6.53
CA ASN A 46 -12.50 16.98 -7.51
C ASN A 46 -13.11 17.91 -8.57
N VAL A 47 -13.57 19.10 -8.19
CA VAL A 47 -14.06 20.11 -9.13
C VAL A 47 -12.94 20.60 -10.05
N GLN A 48 -11.73 20.88 -9.53
CA GLN A 48 -10.58 21.25 -10.36
C GLN A 48 -10.15 20.13 -11.31
N ARG A 49 -10.21 18.88 -10.85
CA ARG A 49 -9.91 17.71 -11.68
C ARG A 49 -10.96 17.51 -12.78
N LEU A 50 -12.24 17.73 -12.48
CA LEU A 50 -13.32 17.71 -13.47
C LEU A 50 -13.13 18.82 -14.53
N ILE A 51 -12.81 20.04 -14.11
CA ILE A 51 -12.53 21.16 -15.03
C ILE A 51 -11.31 20.85 -15.92
N ALA A 52 -10.25 20.27 -15.35
CA ALA A 52 -9.07 19.84 -16.11
C ALA A 52 -9.38 18.72 -17.13
N THR A 53 -10.34 17.84 -16.84
CA THR A 53 -10.79 16.81 -17.78
C THR A 53 -11.76 17.33 -18.86
N GLU A 54 -12.59 18.34 -18.55
CA GLU A 54 -13.56 18.94 -19.48
C GLU A 54 -12.92 19.92 -20.48
N HIS A 55 -11.73 20.47 -20.19
CA HIS A 55 -10.95 21.25 -21.16
C HIS A 55 -10.40 20.43 -22.35
N SER A 56 -10.76 19.15 -22.48
CA SER A 56 -10.63 18.38 -23.72
C SER A 56 -11.84 18.50 -24.68
N GLY A 57 -12.92 19.21 -24.32
CA GLY A 57 -14.02 19.44 -25.25
C GLY A 57 -15.21 20.23 -24.69
N LYS A 58 -15.31 21.50 -25.14
CA LYS A 58 -16.45 22.44 -25.10
C LYS A 58 -16.78 23.12 -23.77
N GLU A 59 -16.65 24.45 -23.80
CA GLU A 59 -17.13 25.41 -22.81
C GLU A 59 -18.64 25.30 -22.55
N PHE A 60 -19.02 25.11 -21.29
CA PHE A 60 -20.30 25.56 -20.75
C PHE A 60 -20.05 26.31 -19.44
N GLY A 61 -20.48 27.57 -19.39
CA GLY A 61 -20.28 28.45 -18.26
C GLY A 61 -21.13 28.05 -17.05
N ILE A 62 -20.47 27.67 -15.97
CA ILE A 62 -20.99 27.76 -14.61
C ILE A 62 -19.97 28.62 -13.84
N GLY A 63 -20.43 29.77 -13.33
CA GLY A 63 -19.60 30.74 -12.61
C GLY A 63 -19.20 30.24 -11.22
N ILE A 64 -18.27 29.30 -11.16
CA ILE A 64 -17.51 28.98 -9.96
C ILE A 64 -16.24 29.82 -10.05
N GLU A 65 -15.97 30.67 -9.05
CA GLU A 65 -14.64 31.28 -8.92
C GLU A 65 -13.61 30.15 -8.93
N GLU A 66 -12.85 30.00 -10.01
CA GLU A 66 -11.73 29.07 -10.11
C GLU A 66 -10.67 29.47 -9.07
N ARG A 67 -10.82 28.99 -7.84
CA ARG A 67 -9.79 29.12 -6.81
C ARG A 67 -8.79 28.01 -7.02
N SER A 68 -7.50 28.32 -6.99
CA SER A 68 -6.43 27.33 -7.12
C SER A 68 -6.35 26.45 -5.86
N LEU A 69 -5.92 25.17 -6.02
CA LEU A 69 -5.77 24.22 -4.91
C LEU A 69 -4.86 24.81 -3.83
N TYR A 70 -3.76 25.40 -4.30
CA TYR A 70 -2.75 26.06 -3.49
C TYR A 70 -3.32 27.18 -2.62
N GLU A 71 -4.18 28.04 -3.16
CA GLU A 71 -4.81 29.13 -2.39
C GLU A 71 -5.69 28.60 -1.25
N ILE A 72 -6.43 27.52 -1.49
CA ILE A 72 -7.32 26.94 -0.47
C ILE A 72 -6.50 26.30 0.64
N GLN A 73 -5.49 25.52 0.28
CA GLN A 73 -4.54 24.96 1.26
C GLN A 73 -3.91 26.07 2.11
N CYS A 74 -3.47 27.17 1.47
CA CYS A 74 -2.91 28.33 2.17
C CYS A 74 -3.91 28.99 3.12
N ARG A 75 -5.16 29.21 2.69
CA ARG A 75 -6.19 29.84 3.55
C ARG A 75 -6.54 28.98 4.75
N LEU A 76 -6.68 27.67 4.56
CA LEU A 76 -6.96 26.75 5.66
C LEU A 76 -5.78 26.67 6.63
N ASN A 77 -4.56 26.67 6.11
CA ASN A 77 -3.36 26.76 6.91
C ASN A 77 -3.27 28.07 7.70
N ASP A 78 -3.56 29.21 7.07
CA ASP A 78 -3.59 30.53 7.73
C ASP A 78 -4.70 30.62 8.80
N ALA A 79 -5.78 29.83 8.65
CA ALA A 79 -6.83 29.67 9.65
C ALA A 79 -6.46 28.71 10.80
N GLY A 80 -5.25 28.13 10.80
CA GLY A 80 -4.74 27.27 11.87
C GLY A 80 -4.96 25.77 11.68
N ALA A 81 -5.29 25.30 10.48
CA ALA A 81 -5.54 23.87 10.24
C ALA A 81 -4.30 22.99 10.50
N SER A 82 -3.09 23.45 10.19
CA SER A 82 -1.84 22.74 10.49
C SER A 82 -1.60 22.58 12.00
N ASP A 83 -1.93 23.62 12.78
CA ASP A 83 -1.78 23.61 14.23
C ASP A 83 -2.77 22.62 14.86
N LEU A 84 -4.02 22.61 14.39
CA LEU A 84 -5.04 21.64 14.81
C LEU A 84 -4.59 20.20 14.57
N VAL A 85 -4.03 19.90 13.39
CA VAL A 85 -3.50 18.56 13.09
C VAL A 85 -2.43 18.16 14.11
N ILE A 86 -1.46 19.04 14.39
CA ILE A 86 -0.38 18.76 15.34
C ILE A 86 -0.94 18.51 16.74
N ASP A 87 -1.90 19.32 17.18
CA ASP A 87 -2.50 19.20 18.50
C ASP A 87 -3.32 17.90 18.63
N ILE A 88 -4.05 17.48 17.59
CA ILE A 88 -4.79 16.21 17.59
C ILE A 88 -3.84 15.01 17.60
N VAL A 89 -2.79 15.03 16.78
CA VAL A 89 -1.78 13.95 16.74
C VAL A 89 -1.06 13.82 18.08
N THR A 90 -0.84 14.94 18.77
CA THR A 90 -0.17 14.98 20.07
C THR A 90 -1.07 14.52 21.23
N ASN A 91 -2.33 14.95 21.26
CA ASN A 91 -3.23 14.67 22.39
C ASN A 91 -4.02 13.37 22.24
N GLU A 92 -4.11 12.83 21.03
CA GLU A 92 -4.70 11.52 20.72
C GLU A 92 -6.09 11.24 21.35
N PRO A 93 -7.11 12.08 21.10
CA PRO A 93 -8.40 11.95 21.78
C PRO A 93 -9.16 10.66 21.42
N SER A 94 -9.05 10.19 20.17
CA SER A 94 -9.58 8.91 19.72
C SER A 94 -8.95 8.48 18.40
N ARG A 95 -9.05 7.19 18.05
CA ARG A 95 -8.54 6.66 16.78
C ARG A 95 -9.23 7.29 15.56
N GLU A 96 -10.53 7.52 15.64
CA GLU A 96 -11.30 8.12 14.53
C GLU A 96 -10.91 9.58 14.30
N ILE A 97 -10.79 10.37 15.38
CA ILE A 97 -10.36 11.77 15.30
C ILE A 97 -8.94 11.87 14.76
N PHE A 98 -8.05 10.98 15.21
CA PHE A 98 -6.70 10.88 14.68
C PHE A 98 -6.70 10.63 13.17
N LEU A 99 -7.49 9.65 12.69
CA LEU A 99 -7.57 9.36 11.25
C LEU A 99 -8.08 10.57 10.46
N LYS A 100 -9.10 11.29 10.95
CA LYS A 100 -9.58 12.51 10.30
C LYS A 100 -8.53 13.61 10.27
N ALA A 101 -7.73 13.77 11.32
CA ALA A 101 -6.61 14.72 11.32
C ALA A 101 -5.51 14.32 10.33
N ILE A 102 -5.16 13.04 10.22
CA ILE A 102 -4.19 12.56 9.21
C ILE A 102 -4.73 12.78 7.78
N GLN A 103 -6.02 12.56 7.55
CA GLN A 103 -6.64 12.84 6.25
C GLN A 103 -6.64 14.34 5.92
N LEU A 104 -6.92 15.20 6.90
CA LEU A 104 -6.78 16.66 6.74
C LEU A 104 -5.34 17.06 6.43
N ALA A 105 -4.36 16.49 7.13
CA ALA A 105 -2.94 16.74 6.88
C ALA A 105 -2.53 16.36 5.45
N LYS A 106 -2.94 15.17 5.00
CA LYS A 106 -2.73 14.70 3.63
C LYS A 106 -3.33 15.68 2.60
N ALA A 107 -4.52 16.19 2.86
CA ALA A 107 -5.19 17.13 1.95
C ALA A 107 -4.51 18.51 1.92
N LEU A 108 -4.06 19.01 3.07
CA LEU A 108 -3.33 20.28 3.17
C LEU A 108 -1.96 20.23 2.47
N LEU A 109 -1.29 19.09 2.52
CA LEU A 109 0.05 18.88 1.97
C LEU A 109 0.06 18.28 0.57
N LEU A 110 -1.11 18.07 -0.05
CA LEU A 110 -1.21 17.49 -1.40
C LEU A 110 -0.37 18.31 -2.40
N GLU A 111 0.40 17.61 -3.25
CA GLU A 111 1.39 18.19 -4.19
C GLU A 111 2.58 18.92 -3.51
N GLY A 112 2.80 18.70 -2.21
CA GLY A 112 3.97 19.22 -1.49
C GLY A 112 3.92 20.73 -1.29
N ASN A 113 2.79 21.25 -0.77
CA ASN A 113 2.60 22.69 -0.51
C ASN A 113 3.64 23.22 0.51
N ASP A 114 4.57 24.03 0.02
CA ASP A 114 5.72 24.58 0.75
C ASP A 114 5.32 25.48 1.93
N LYS A 115 4.28 26.30 1.76
CA LYS A 115 3.77 27.17 2.84
C LYS A 115 3.20 26.36 4.01
N VAL A 116 2.48 25.28 3.70
CA VAL A 116 1.94 24.36 4.71
C VAL A 116 3.08 23.59 5.38
N GLN A 117 4.01 23.03 4.61
CA GLN A 117 5.21 22.36 5.14
C GLN A 117 5.98 23.26 6.11
N GLN A 118 6.21 24.53 5.76
CA GLN A 118 6.88 25.51 6.61
C GLN A 118 6.10 25.81 7.89
N SER A 119 4.76 25.79 7.84
CA SER A 119 3.89 25.99 9.01
C SER A 119 3.99 24.82 9.99
N PHE A 120 3.97 23.58 9.48
CA PHE A 120 4.25 22.38 10.29
C PHE A 120 5.62 22.47 10.97
N TYR A 121 6.68 22.76 10.21
CA TYR A 121 8.04 22.88 10.75
C TYR A 121 8.13 23.94 11.86
N THR A 122 7.58 25.13 11.61
CA THR A 122 7.62 26.25 12.55
C THR A 122 6.85 25.92 13.83
N ARG A 123 5.68 25.27 13.73
CA ARG A 123 4.87 24.89 14.87
C ARG A 123 5.52 23.79 15.72
N LEU A 124 6.15 22.79 15.09
CA LEU A 124 6.82 21.69 15.78
C LEU A 124 8.09 22.14 16.51
N LYS A 125 8.80 23.14 15.98
CA LYS A 125 9.94 23.77 16.69
C LYS A 125 9.55 24.61 17.89
N ARG A 126 8.29 25.07 17.97
CA ARG A 126 7.83 25.89 19.09
C ARG A 126 7.44 25.00 20.28
N LYS A 127 7.88 25.39 21.48
CA LYS A 127 7.52 24.77 22.76
C LYS A 127 7.76 23.24 22.79
N ASP A 128 8.81 22.77 22.12
CA ASP A 128 9.18 21.36 22.05
C ASP A 128 8.05 20.41 21.59
N ALA A 129 7.09 20.93 20.82
CA ALA A 129 5.94 20.14 20.35
C ALA A 129 6.33 18.95 19.47
N HIS A 130 7.50 19.03 18.83
CA HIS A 130 8.10 17.92 18.10
C HIS A 130 8.26 16.66 18.94
N GLU A 131 8.66 16.77 20.22
CA GLU A 131 8.91 15.59 21.05
C GLU A 131 7.66 14.73 21.17
N LEU A 132 6.52 15.34 21.50
CA LEU A 132 5.26 14.61 21.65
C LEU A 132 4.70 14.14 20.30
N PHE A 133 4.77 14.98 19.27
CA PHE A 133 4.27 14.64 17.93
C PHE A 133 5.01 13.44 17.33
N PHE A 134 6.35 13.46 17.33
CA PHE A 134 7.15 12.37 16.78
C PHE A 134 7.08 11.11 17.65
N LYS A 135 6.95 11.26 18.97
CA LYS A 135 6.70 10.13 19.87
C LYS A 135 5.38 9.43 19.54
N ALA A 136 4.30 10.18 19.34
CA ALA A 136 2.98 9.66 18.98
C ALA A 136 3.00 8.86 17.66
N ILE A 137 3.76 9.36 16.67
CA ILE A 137 3.95 8.69 15.38
C ILE A 137 4.82 7.42 15.53
N SER A 138 5.99 7.54 16.16
CA SER A 138 6.93 6.42 16.37
C SER A 138 6.27 5.28 17.15
N GLN A 139 5.46 5.59 18.17
CA GLN A 139 4.70 4.59 18.94
C GLN A 139 3.67 3.83 18.10
N ARG A 140 3.01 4.48 17.13
CA ARG A 140 2.07 3.80 16.22
C ARG A 140 2.77 2.88 15.25
N ILE A 141 3.90 3.33 14.68
CA ILE A 141 4.73 2.50 13.81
C ILE A 141 5.20 1.27 14.59
N LEU A 142 5.73 1.46 15.81
CA LEU A 142 6.19 0.37 16.65
C LEU A 142 5.06 -0.59 17.06
N ALA A 143 3.88 -0.08 17.40
CA ALA A 143 2.72 -0.91 17.71
C ALA A 143 2.31 -1.78 16.51
N ALA A 144 2.31 -1.22 15.30
CA ALA A 144 2.06 -1.95 14.07
C ALA A 144 3.12 -3.02 13.80
N GLN A 145 4.41 -2.72 14.00
CA GLN A 145 5.48 -3.72 13.88
C GLN A 145 5.29 -4.88 14.84
N ASN A 146 4.95 -4.60 16.10
CA ASN A 146 4.73 -5.63 17.11
C ASN A 146 3.51 -6.49 16.78
N ARG A 147 2.44 -5.87 16.24
CA ARG A 147 1.25 -6.58 15.76
C ARG A 147 1.59 -7.54 14.62
N LEU A 148 2.36 -7.08 13.62
CA LEU A 148 2.82 -7.89 12.49
C LEU A 148 3.70 -9.07 12.94
N LYS A 149 4.68 -8.80 13.83
CA LYS A 149 5.55 -9.84 14.39
C LYS A 149 4.75 -10.91 15.14
N SER A 150 3.73 -10.48 15.89
CA SER A 150 2.84 -11.40 16.60
C SER A 150 2.03 -12.28 15.65
N ASP A 151 1.52 -11.72 14.54
CA ASP A 151 0.79 -12.50 13.51
C ASP A 151 1.71 -13.56 12.89
N MET A 152 2.92 -13.18 12.49
CA MET A 152 3.90 -14.09 11.90
C MET A 152 4.26 -15.25 12.83
N MET A 153 4.36 -15.00 14.14
CA MET A 153 4.59 -16.05 15.14
C MET A 153 3.39 -16.97 15.32
N SER A 154 2.16 -16.46 15.21
CA SER A 154 0.93 -17.23 15.35
C SER A 154 0.61 -18.10 14.13
N CYS A 155 0.99 -17.67 12.92
CA CYS A 155 0.76 -18.41 11.67
C CYS A 155 1.70 -19.62 11.51
N ASN A 156 2.85 -19.60 12.17
CA ASN A 156 3.84 -20.67 12.08
C ASN A 156 3.43 -21.96 12.84
N GLU A 157 2.48 -21.89 13.77
CA GLU A 157 1.99 -23.06 14.52
C GLU A 157 0.88 -23.84 13.79
N ASN A 158 0.21 -23.23 12.80
CA ASN A 158 -1.00 -23.79 12.18
C ASN A 158 -0.80 -24.44 10.80
N LYS A 159 0.44 -24.56 10.29
CA LYS A 159 0.69 -25.27 9.03
C LYS A 159 0.91 -26.76 9.29
N PRO A 160 -0.02 -27.67 8.90
CA PRO A 160 0.27 -29.10 8.99
C PRO A 160 1.48 -29.42 8.11
N ARG A 161 2.45 -30.14 8.67
CA ARG A 161 3.60 -30.69 7.92
C ARG A 161 3.05 -31.58 6.80
N GLY A 162 2.92 -31.02 5.60
CA GLY A 162 2.64 -31.77 4.39
C GLY A 162 3.77 -32.78 4.17
N ALA A 163 3.41 -34.05 4.16
CA ALA A 163 4.31 -35.18 4.03
C ALA A 163 5.14 -35.08 2.74
N SER A 164 6.46 -35.12 2.87
CA SER A 164 7.38 -35.40 1.77
C SER A 164 7.08 -36.79 1.20
N THR A 165 6.58 -36.85 -0.03
CA THR A 165 6.62 -38.05 -0.87
C THR A 165 8.07 -38.26 -1.34
N ALA A 166 8.90 -38.84 -0.46
CA ALA A 166 10.16 -39.43 -0.87
C ALA A 166 9.88 -40.83 -1.46
N LEU A 167 10.03 -40.96 -2.77
CA LEU A 167 10.11 -42.24 -3.46
C LEU A 167 11.44 -42.91 -3.10
N THR A 168 11.39 -44.04 -2.38
CA THR A 168 12.48 -45.02 -2.34
C THR A 168 11.93 -46.44 -2.49
N PRO A 169 12.64 -47.33 -3.20
CA PRO A 169 12.04 -48.48 -3.85
C PRO A 169 11.92 -49.71 -2.93
N ILE A 170 11.01 -50.58 -3.36
CA ILE A 170 10.64 -51.87 -2.78
C ILE A 170 11.88 -52.75 -2.56
N SER A 171 12.00 -53.33 -1.36
CA SER A 171 12.78 -54.54 -1.12
C SER A 171 11.91 -55.53 -0.34
N LEU A 172 11.66 -56.66 -1.00
CA LEU A 172 11.04 -57.87 -0.47
C LEU A 172 12.08 -58.60 0.38
N ASP A 173 11.75 -59.04 1.61
CA ASP A 173 12.09 -60.40 2.06
C ASP A 173 11.46 -60.82 3.40
N HIS A 174 10.70 -61.92 3.31
CA HIS A 174 10.58 -63.10 4.17
C HIS A 174 10.52 -63.06 5.73
N ALA A 175 9.35 -63.51 6.23
CA ALA A 175 9.07 -64.55 7.26
C ALA A 175 9.64 -64.36 8.70
N VAL A 176 8.97 -64.67 9.84
CA VAL A 176 8.32 -65.92 10.29
C VAL A 176 7.49 -65.67 11.58
N ASN A 177 6.23 -66.16 11.56
CA ASN A 177 5.32 -66.69 12.60
C ASN A 177 4.76 -65.95 13.86
N PRO A 178 3.53 -66.35 14.29
CA PRO A 178 2.66 -65.67 15.27
C PRO A 178 2.54 -66.41 16.62
N LEU A 179 1.96 -65.79 17.67
CA LEU A 179 1.16 -66.50 18.70
C LEU A 179 0.53 -65.58 19.79
N PHE A 180 -0.74 -65.90 20.11
CA PHE A 180 -1.51 -65.75 21.36
C PHE A 180 -2.14 -64.42 21.83
N ASN A 181 -3.48 -64.50 21.88
CA ASN A 181 -4.53 -63.81 22.67
C ASN A 181 -4.49 -64.27 24.17
N PRO A 182 -5.36 -63.84 25.14
CA PRO A 182 -6.51 -62.91 25.12
C PRO A 182 -6.77 -62.04 26.42
N THR A 183 -7.94 -61.36 26.45
CA THR A 183 -8.78 -60.91 27.60
C THR A 183 -8.45 -59.64 28.40
N ASN A 184 -9.26 -58.58 28.23
CA ASN A 184 -10.23 -58.13 29.25
C ASN A 184 -11.15 -57.01 28.71
N VAL A 185 -12.44 -57.30 28.60
CA VAL A 185 -13.52 -56.34 28.33
C VAL A 185 -14.44 -56.33 29.56
N ARG A 186 -14.66 -55.15 30.15
CA ARG A 186 -15.81 -54.86 31.00
C ARG A 186 -16.42 -53.54 30.56
N HIS A 187 -17.61 -53.64 29.98
CA HIS A 187 -18.56 -52.57 29.72
C HIS A 187 -19.22 -52.10 31.03
N SER A 188 -19.65 -50.84 31.06
CA SER A 188 -20.83 -50.42 31.81
C SER A 188 -21.68 -49.54 30.89
N SER A 189 -22.94 -49.93 30.75
CA SER A 189 -23.96 -49.39 29.84
C SER A 189 -24.98 -48.53 30.59
N LEU A 190 -25.81 -47.78 29.84
CA LEU A 190 -27.29 -47.64 29.93
C LEU A 190 -27.71 -46.54 28.90
N CYS A 191 -28.34 -46.83 27.73
CA CYS A 191 -29.76 -47.20 27.42
C CYS A 191 -30.78 -46.06 27.65
N GLU A 192 -31.90 -45.83 26.91
CA GLU A 192 -32.43 -46.17 25.56
C GLU A 192 -33.91 -45.65 25.48
N ILE A 193 -34.37 -45.24 24.28
CA ILE A 193 -35.68 -45.49 23.58
C ILE A 193 -37.04 -44.93 24.08
N SER A 194 -37.75 -44.26 23.14
CA SER A 194 -39.13 -44.56 22.63
C SER A 194 -39.55 -43.50 21.57
N GLN A 195 -40.28 -43.71 20.48
CA GLN A 195 -41.03 -44.84 19.89
C GLN A 195 -41.37 -44.53 18.40
N GLN A 196 -41.73 -45.59 17.67
CA GLN A 196 -41.99 -45.71 16.23
C GLN A 196 -43.22 -44.96 15.67
N SER A 197 -43.22 -44.64 14.37
CA SER A 197 -44.20 -45.21 13.41
C SER A 197 -43.84 -44.98 11.92
N HIS A 198 -43.99 -46.07 11.17
CA HIS A 198 -44.05 -46.29 9.71
C HIS A 198 -45.01 -45.30 8.98
N GLU A 199 -44.93 -44.96 7.67
CA GLU A 199 -44.89 -45.80 6.46
C GLU A 199 -44.69 -44.96 5.14
N LEU A 200 -44.09 -45.59 4.12
CA LEU A 200 -44.26 -45.45 2.64
C LEU A 200 -43.71 -44.25 1.82
N THR A 201 -42.53 -44.51 1.22
CA THR A 201 -42.12 -44.33 -0.20
C THR A 201 -42.73 -43.22 -1.07
N THR A 202 -41.89 -42.31 -1.58
CA THR A 202 -41.61 -42.15 -3.03
C THR A 202 -40.39 -41.25 -3.26
N SER A 203 -39.62 -41.65 -4.24
CA SER A 203 -38.35 -41.14 -4.74
C SER A 203 -38.39 -39.73 -5.34
N SER A 204 -37.31 -38.96 -5.10
CA SER A 204 -36.50 -38.19 -6.09
C SER A 204 -36.26 -36.71 -5.72
N LEU A 205 -35.00 -36.39 -5.34
CA LEU A 205 -34.17 -35.24 -5.77
C LEU A 205 -33.21 -34.79 -4.65
N PRO A 206 -31.89 -34.67 -4.90
CA PRO A 206 -30.94 -34.08 -3.94
C PRO A 206 -31.07 -32.54 -3.96
N ASP A 207 -31.30 -31.97 -2.78
CA ASP A 207 -31.29 -30.52 -2.53
C ASP A 207 -29.85 -30.00 -2.63
N LEU A 208 -29.59 -29.19 -3.65
CA LEU A 208 -28.33 -28.48 -3.87
C LEU A 208 -28.31 -27.24 -2.99
N SER A 209 -27.94 -27.38 -1.72
CA SER A 209 -27.48 -26.23 -0.94
C SER A 209 -26.07 -25.85 -1.42
N PRO A 210 -25.81 -24.58 -1.80
CA PRO A 210 -24.47 -24.16 -2.18
C PRO A 210 -23.56 -24.26 -0.96
N TYR A 211 -22.38 -24.84 -1.16
CA TYR A 211 -21.24 -24.74 -0.26
C TYR A 211 -21.14 -23.32 0.32
N GLN A 212 -21.35 -23.22 1.63
CA GLN A 212 -20.93 -22.04 2.38
C GLN A 212 -19.40 -22.07 2.39
N ASP A 213 -18.78 -21.22 1.55
CA ASP A 213 -17.38 -20.83 1.65
C ASP A 213 -17.14 -20.17 3.02
N GLU A 214 -16.89 -20.99 4.04
CA GLU A 214 -16.42 -20.58 5.37
C GLU A 214 -14.88 -20.39 5.40
N ASP A 215 -14.30 -19.88 4.31
CA ASP A 215 -12.86 -19.60 4.18
C ASP A 215 -12.56 -18.18 3.64
N ARG A 216 -13.47 -17.21 3.85
CA ARG A 216 -13.10 -15.79 3.74
C ARG A 216 -12.45 -15.33 5.05
N ILE A 217 -11.23 -15.80 5.30
CA ILE A 217 -10.32 -15.11 6.23
C ILE A 217 -10.27 -13.65 5.75
N ASN A 218 -10.55 -12.70 6.64
CA ASN A 218 -10.45 -11.28 6.32
C ASN A 218 -9.01 -10.99 5.86
N ASP A 219 -8.77 -10.89 4.55
CA ASP A 219 -7.54 -10.40 3.93
C ASP A 219 -7.25 -8.92 4.27
N ALA A 220 -7.96 -8.33 5.24
CA ALA A 220 -7.76 -6.97 5.67
C ALA A 220 -6.66 -6.91 6.73
N LEU A 221 -5.69 -6.01 6.54
CA LEU A 221 -4.68 -5.73 7.54
C LEU A 221 -5.31 -5.34 8.89
N PRO A 222 -4.72 -5.76 10.02
CA PRO A 222 -5.15 -5.32 11.33
C PRO A 222 -5.22 -3.80 11.40
N ALA A 223 -6.15 -3.35 12.21
CA ALA A 223 -6.49 -1.95 12.37
C ALA A 223 -5.28 -1.09 12.79
N GLU A 224 -4.40 -1.66 13.60
CA GLU A 224 -3.13 -1.10 14.08
C GLU A 224 -2.08 -0.99 12.97
N VAL A 225 -2.16 -1.81 11.93
CA VAL A 225 -1.24 -1.82 10.79
C VAL A 225 -1.75 -0.90 9.68
N ALA A 226 -3.04 -0.97 9.37
CA ALA A 226 -3.68 -0.16 8.32
C ALA A 226 -3.56 1.35 8.55
N ILE A 227 -3.44 1.80 9.81
CA ILE A 227 -3.25 3.22 10.16
C ILE A 227 -1.87 3.77 9.77
N VAL A 228 -0.87 2.90 9.53
CA VAL A 228 0.49 3.33 9.19
C VAL A 228 0.57 3.88 7.76
N GLU A 229 -0.17 3.30 6.82
CA GLU A 229 -0.18 3.74 5.41
C GLU A 229 -0.50 5.25 5.27
N PRO A 230 -1.60 5.79 5.83
CA PRO A 230 -1.88 7.23 5.72
C PRO A 230 -0.91 8.10 6.54
N ILE A 231 -0.30 7.59 7.61
CA ILE A 231 0.76 8.31 8.35
C ILE A 231 1.98 8.48 7.46
N PHE A 232 2.44 7.40 6.82
CA PHE A 232 3.55 7.43 5.88
C PHE A 232 3.26 8.36 4.70
N ARG A 233 2.03 8.39 4.19
CA ARG A 233 1.66 9.36 3.14
C ARG A 233 1.84 10.80 3.61
N VAL A 234 1.47 11.16 4.83
CA VAL A 234 1.68 12.51 5.37
C VAL A 234 3.17 12.82 5.54
N LEU A 235 3.95 11.87 6.08
CA LEU A 235 5.41 12.04 6.23
C LEU A 235 6.12 12.21 4.87
N GLN A 236 5.67 11.47 3.86
CA GLN A 236 6.13 11.61 2.48
C GLN A 236 5.86 13.04 1.97
N LEU A 237 4.61 13.50 2.05
CA LEU A 237 4.20 14.84 1.59
C LEU A 237 4.91 15.98 2.35
N LEU A 238 5.30 15.76 3.61
CA LEU A 238 6.12 16.72 4.37
C LEU A 238 7.54 16.87 3.80
N CYS A 239 8.08 15.83 3.17
CA CYS A 239 9.45 15.79 2.63
C CYS A 239 9.51 16.03 1.11
N GLU A 240 8.37 15.94 0.43
CA GLU A 240 8.22 16.14 -1.02
C GLU A 240 8.76 17.51 -1.46
N ASN A 241 9.24 17.58 -2.71
CA ASN A 241 9.96 18.73 -3.28
C ASN A 241 11.30 19.04 -2.58
N HIS A 242 11.99 18.02 -2.08
CA HIS A 242 13.34 18.12 -1.49
C HIS A 242 13.41 19.06 -0.28
N ASN A 243 12.42 18.95 0.62
CA ASN A 243 12.35 19.79 1.81
C ASN A 243 13.41 19.37 2.84
N ASN A 244 14.64 19.83 2.64
CA ASN A 244 15.82 19.52 3.46
C ASN A 244 15.64 19.84 4.96
N LEU A 245 14.82 20.84 5.30
CA LEU A 245 14.53 21.19 6.69
C LEU A 245 13.71 20.08 7.36
N LEU A 246 12.64 19.62 6.71
CA LEU A 246 11.78 18.56 7.24
C LEU A 246 12.45 17.19 7.12
N GLN A 247 13.15 16.90 6.04
CA GLN A 247 13.94 15.67 5.85
C GLN A 247 14.97 15.47 6.97
N ASN A 248 15.70 16.52 7.37
CA ASN A 248 16.60 16.42 8.53
C ASN A 248 15.83 16.31 9.84
N PHE A 249 14.71 17.02 9.95
CA PHE A 249 13.92 17.06 11.18
C PHE A 249 13.19 15.75 11.50
N ILE A 250 12.78 14.96 10.52
CA ILE A 250 12.21 13.62 10.75
C ILE A 250 13.23 12.62 11.34
N ARG A 251 14.53 12.87 11.14
CA ARG A 251 15.62 12.04 11.65
C ARG A 251 16.18 12.55 12.98
N LYS A 252 16.44 13.86 13.05
CA LYS A 252 17.02 14.53 14.22
C LYS A 252 16.26 15.82 14.53
N GLN A 253 15.48 15.80 15.61
CA GLN A 253 14.68 16.93 16.08
C GLN A 253 15.44 17.85 17.06
N SER A 254 16.30 17.28 17.91
CA SER A 254 17.00 17.99 18.97
C SER A 254 18.38 17.40 19.27
N ASP A 255 19.14 18.02 20.18
CA ASP A 255 20.41 17.47 20.67
C ASP A 255 20.24 16.49 21.85
N ARG A 256 19.01 16.23 22.31
CA ARG A 256 18.73 15.36 23.46
C ARG A 256 18.00 14.10 23.04
N THR A 257 16.69 14.19 22.87
CA THR A 257 15.80 13.08 22.50
C THR A 257 15.43 13.23 21.03
N ASN A 258 15.59 12.13 20.29
CA ASN A 258 15.29 12.07 18.87
C ASN A 258 14.49 10.81 18.57
N HIS A 259 13.44 10.98 17.79
CA HIS A 259 12.65 9.89 17.22
C HIS A 259 13.07 9.80 15.74
N ASN A 260 13.98 8.87 15.45
CA ASN A 260 14.52 8.71 14.12
C ASN A 260 13.53 7.96 13.23
N LEU A 261 12.59 8.70 12.63
CA LEU A 261 11.57 8.10 11.79
C LEU A 261 12.13 7.45 10.52
N VAL A 262 13.32 7.88 10.05
CA VAL A 262 13.99 7.23 8.91
C VAL A 262 14.33 5.77 9.26
N ALA A 263 14.95 5.56 10.43
CA ALA A 263 15.28 4.21 10.91
C ALA A 263 14.03 3.41 11.31
N ASP A 264 13.04 4.05 11.94
CA ASP A 264 11.78 3.39 12.32
C ASP A 264 11.01 2.91 11.08
N THR A 265 10.91 3.74 10.03
CA THR A 265 10.25 3.37 8.76
C THR A 265 11.01 2.27 8.02
N LEU A 266 12.35 2.29 8.03
CA LEU A 266 13.15 1.22 7.43
C LEU A 266 13.01 -0.11 8.20
N SER A 267 12.98 -0.05 9.53
CA SER A 267 12.69 -1.21 10.40
C SER A 267 11.27 -1.74 10.16
N PHE A 268 10.31 -0.85 9.89
CA PHE A 268 8.95 -1.24 9.53
C PHE A 268 8.90 -1.99 8.21
N LEU A 269 9.63 -1.52 7.18
CA LEU A 269 9.73 -2.19 5.88
C LEU A 269 10.23 -3.64 6.03
N ASP A 270 11.31 -3.86 6.77
CA ASP A 270 11.84 -5.19 7.06
C ASP A 270 10.79 -6.10 7.72
N THR A 271 10.04 -5.53 8.67
CA THR A 271 8.97 -6.27 9.39
C THR A 271 7.80 -6.61 8.47
N VAL A 272 7.28 -5.67 7.67
CA VAL A 272 6.11 -5.92 6.81
C VAL A 272 6.42 -6.88 5.67
N CYS A 273 7.69 -6.97 5.23
CA CYS A 273 8.14 -7.95 4.24
C CYS A 273 8.38 -9.36 4.79
N GLY A 274 8.10 -9.64 6.07
CA GLY A 274 8.16 -10.99 6.65
C GLY A 274 9.51 -11.39 7.23
N SER A 275 10.43 -10.45 7.44
CA SER A 275 11.75 -10.75 8.01
C SER A 275 11.66 -10.98 9.53
N THR A 276 11.37 -12.22 9.94
CA THR A 276 11.57 -12.63 11.34
C THR A 276 12.97 -13.24 11.49
N LYS A 277 13.93 -12.41 11.90
CA LYS A 277 15.32 -12.79 12.26
C LYS A 277 16.27 -13.08 11.09
N GLY A 278 16.35 -12.19 10.11
CA GLY A 278 17.52 -12.11 9.21
C GLY A 278 17.66 -13.22 8.18
N SER A 279 16.69 -14.13 8.07
CA SER A 279 16.60 -15.06 6.95
C SER A 279 15.89 -14.37 5.79
N LEU A 280 16.67 -13.68 4.95
CA LEU A 280 16.23 -13.20 3.64
C LEU A 280 15.88 -14.41 2.77
N GLY A 281 14.60 -14.78 2.68
CA GLY A 281 14.25 -15.94 1.87
C GLY A 281 12.79 -16.29 1.68
N VAL A 282 11.85 -15.64 2.37
CA VAL A 282 10.43 -15.97 2.17
C VAL A 282 9.61 -14.68 2.11
N PHE A 283 9.51 -14.09 0.92
CA PHE A 283 8.47 -13.10 0.60
C PHE A 283 7.05 -13.69 0.60
N GLY A 284 6.85 -14.87 1.23
CA GLY A 284 5.55 -15.53 1.32
C GLY A 284 4.52 -14.73 2.12
N GLU A 285 4.97 -13.77 2.92
CA GLU A 285 4.10 -12.80 3.61
C GLU A 285 3.74 -11.59 2.71
N VAL A 286 4.47 -11.36 1.61
CA VAL A 286 4.18 -10.27 0.67
C VAL A 286 3.07 -10.72 -0.28
N GLY A 287 1.94 -10.01 -0.23
CA GLY A 287 0.75 -10.35 -1.00
C GLY A 287 -0.08 -9.12 -1.37
N GLU A 288 -1.25 -9.35 -1.98
CA GLU A 288 -2.14 -8.25 -2.36
C GLU A 288 -2.59 -7.40 -1.17
N HIS A 289 -2.81 -8.05 -0.01
CA HIS A 289 -3.34 -7.41 1.19
C HIS A 289 -2.43 -6.35 1.81
N ASN A 290 -1.11 -6.43 1.59
CA ASN A 290 -0.12 -5.50 2.16
C ASN A 290 0.67 -4.71 1.10
N PHE A 291 0.37 -4.92 -0.18
CA PHE A 291 1.02 -4.27 -1.31
C PHE A 291 1.00 -2.72 -1.22
N SER A 292 -0.16 -2.12 -0.93
CA SER A 292 -0.31 -0.65 -0.84
C SER A 292 0.60 -0.06 0.25
N LEU A 293 0.68 -0.76 1.38
CA LEU A 293 1.50 -0.36 2.52
C LEU A 293 3.01 -0.48 2.22
N ILE A 294 3.45 -1.55 1.55
CA ILE A 294 4.86 -1.75 1.16
C ILE A 294 5.29 -0.66 0.17
N THR A 295 4.51 -0.44 -0.88
CA THR A 295 4.81 0.59 -1.89
C THR A 295 4.79 2.00 -1.29
N GLN A 296 3.82 2.31 -0.43
CA GLN A 296 3.80 3.58 0.32
C GLN A 296 5.02 3.73 1.23
N THR A 297 5.49 2.66 1.88
CA THR A 297 6.69 2.68 2.73
C THR A 297 7.94 3.00 1.92
N LEU A 298 8.13 2.33 0.77
CA LEU A 298 9.27 2.56 -0.14
C LEU A 298 9.26 3.99 -0.71
N ALA A 299 8.09 4.49 -1.14
CA ALA A 299 7.95 5.86 -1.64
C ALA A 299 8.28 6.90 -0.54
N THR A 300 7.84 6.65 0.69
CA THR A 300 8.13 7.54 1.83
C THR A 300 9.62 7.59 2.14
N LEU A 301 10.30 6.43 2.17
CA LEU A 301 11.76 6.36 2.35
C LEU A 301 12.52 7.04 1.20
N THR A 302 11.97 7.00 -0.02
CA THR A 302 12.56 7.68 -1.18
C THR A 302 12.54 9.19 -0.96
N GLU A 303 11.39 9.78 -0.60
CA GLU A 303 11.28 11.23 -0.30
C GLU A 303 12.11 11.66 0.92
N PHE A 304 12.38 10.75 1.86
CA PHE A 304 13.29 11.06 2.98
C PHE A 304 14.74 11.26 2.50
N CYS A 305 15.14 10.67 1.37
CA CYS A 305 16.51 10.70 0.87
C CYS A 305 16.70 11.64 -0.32
N GLN A 306 15.67 11.81 -1.15
CA GLN A 306 15.74 12.48 -2.45
C GLN A 306 16.02 13.98 -2.32
N GLY A 307 16.89 14.53 -3.17
CA GLY A 307 17.19 15.97 -3.23
C GLY A 307 18.34 16.44 -2.33
N PRO A 308 19.56 16.05 -2.70
CA PRO A 308 20.44 15.22 -1.88
C PRO A 308 20.41 15.54 -0.39
N CYS A 309 19.89 14.61 0.41
CA CYS A 309 19.98 14.62 1.87
C CYS A 309 20.99 13.56 2.35
N HIS A 310 22.29 13.90 2.32
CA HIS A 310 23.38 12.95 2.59
C HIS A 310 23.25 12.23 3.92
N GLU A 311 22.77 12.92 4.93
CA GLU A 311 22.76 12.35 6.26
C GLU A 311 21.59 11.35 6.47
N ASN A 312 20.48 11.52 5.73
CA ASN A 312 19.42 10.49 5.64
C ASN A 312 19.89 9.31 4.78
N GLN A 313 20.53 9.57 3.65
CA GLN A 313 21.15 8.54 2.80
C GLN A 313 22.16 7.68 3.59
N ASN A 314 22.99 8.29 4.44
CA ASN A 314 23.92 7.58 5.32
C ASN A 314 23.19 6.74 6.37
N THR A 315 22.13 7.28 6.97
CA THR A 315 21.31 6.55 7.97
C THR A 315 20.72 5.28 7.34
N MET A 316 20.22 5.36 6.10
CA MET A 316 19.69 4.22 5.36
C MET A 316 20.77 3.19 5.04
N ALA A 317 21.93 3.63 4.55
CA ALA A 317 23.02 2.72 4.17
C ALA A 317 23.72 2.04 5.36
N MET A 318 23.74 2.68 6.53
CA MET A 318 24.35 2.11 7.74
C MET A 318 23.50 1.01 8.39
N GLN A 319 22.20 0.94 8.11
CA GLN A 319 21.31 -0.08 8.67
C GLN A 319 21.34 -1.33 7.79
N GLU A 320 22.32 -2.23 8.03
CA GLU A 320 22.56 -3.44 7.21
C GLU A 320 21.28 -4.24 6.92
N ASN A 321 20.50 -4.58 7.95
CA ASN A 321 19.24 -5.33 7.78
C ASN A 321 18.24 -4.61 6.85
N GLY A 322 18.14 -3.29 7.00
CA GLY A 322 17.26 -2.45 6.20
C GLY A 322 17.72 -2.32 4.75
N LEU A 323 19.03 -2.20 4.52
CA LEU A 323 19.57 -2.15 3.17
C LEU A 323 19.42 -3.51 2.46
N ASN A 324 19.63 -4.62 3.18
CA ASN A 324 19.47 -5.97 2.66
C ASN A 324 18.05 -6.28 2.18
N ILE A 325 17.01 -5.81 2.90
CA ILE A 325 15.63 -5.97 2.43
C ILE A 325 15.38 -5.20 1.13
N ILE A 326 15.87 -3.96 1.01
CA ILE A 326 15.71 -3.16 -0.21
C ILE A 326 16.42 -3.83 -1.39
N ILE A 327 17.67 -4.27 -1.20
CA ILE A 327 18.44 -5.00 -2.23
C ILE A 327 17.70 -6.27 -2.65
N SER A 328 17.16 -7.03 -1.70
CA SER A 328 16.42 -8.26 -1.99
C SER A 328 15.12 -8.03 -2.72
N LEU A 329 14.39 -6.95 -2.40
CA LEU A 329 13.18 -6.58 -3.14
C LEU A 329 13.50 -6.27 -4.61
N VAL A 330 14.68 -5.74 -4.92
CA VAL A 330 15.12 -5.47 -6.30
C VAL A 330 15.56 -6.75 -7.01
N LEU A 331 16.41 -7.55 -6.37
CA LEU A 331 17.10 -8.68 -7.01
C LEU A 331 16.25 -9.94 -7.11
N ASN A 332 15.51 -10.28 -6.07
CA ASN A 332 14.85 -11.58 -5.95
C ASN A 332 13.42 -11.58 -6.52
N ASP A 333 12.90 -12.76 -6.80
CA ASP A 333 11.49 -12.94 -7.16
C ASP A 333 10.59 -12.85 -5.93
N ILE A 334 9.59 -11.97 -5.98
CA ILE A 334 8.64 -11.74 -4.89
C ILE A 334 7.49 -12.76 -5.02
N LYS A 335 7.69 -14.00 -4.58
CA LYS A 335 6.67 -15.07 -4.67
C LYS A 335 5.80 -15.15 -3.41
N PRO A 336 4.47 -15.40 -3.55
CA PRO A 336 3.75 -15.79 -4.77
C PRO A 336 3.31 -14.63 -5.67
N LEU A 337 3.48 -13.37 -5.24
CA LEU A 337 2.99 -12.18 -5.94
C LEU A 337 3.45 -12.09 -7.41
N ALA A 338 4.67 -12.50 -7.72
CA ALA A 338 5.22 -12.51 -9.07
C ALA A 338 4.46 -13.48 -10.01
N ASP A 339 3.94 -14.58 -9.47
CA ASP A 339 3.23 -15.60 -10.22
C ASP A 339 1.75 -15.21 -10.42
N ASP A 340 1.09 -14.70 -9.36
CA ASP A 340 -0.34 -14.40 -9.36
C ASP A 340 -0.66 -12.96 -9.83
N HIS A 341 0.13 -11.99 -9.39
CA HIS A 341 -0.10 -10.55 -9.58
C HIS A 341 1.20 -9.83 -9.99
N MET A 342 1.77 -10.26 -11.11
CA MET A 342 3.06 -9.77 -11.62
C MET A 342 3.19 -8.24 -11.65
N GLU A 343 2.11 -7.51 -11.95
CA GLU A 343 2.10 -6.04 -11.96
C GLU A 343 2.37 -5.41 -10.59
N LEU A 344 1.90 -6.03 -9.50
CA LEU A 344 2.17 -5.59 -8.14
C LEU A 344 3.64 -5.87 -7.76
N ALA A 345 4.16 -7.04 -8.14
CA ALA A 345 5.58 -7.35 -7.93
C ALA A 345 6.51 -6.37 -8.68
N LEU A 346 6.14 -5.97 -9.90
CA LEU A 346 6.91 -4.99 -10.69
C LEU A 346 6.87 -3.59 -10.08
N GLU A 347 5.73 -3.16 -9.53
CA GLU A 347 5.65 -1.88 -8.81
C GLU A 347 6.55 -1.89 -7.56
N ILE A 348 6.54 -2.95 -6.76
CA ILE A 348 7.45 -3.07 -5.60
C ILE A 348 8.92 -3.00 -6.05
N LYS A 349 9.30 -3.74 -7.09
CA LYS A 349 10.66 -3.70 -7.68
C LYS A 349 11.02 -2.29 -8.15
N SER A 350 10.09 -1.60 -8.80
CA SER A 350 10.28 -0.21 -9.26
C SER A 350 10.56 0.73 -8.10
N GLN A 351 9.72 0.73 -7.06
CA GLN A 351 9.89 1.59 -5.89
C GLN A 351 11.18 1.28 -5.13
N ALA A 352 11.53 0.00 -4.97
CA ALA A 352 12.77 -0.41 -4.32
C ALA A 352 14.01 0.05 -5.12
N SER A 353 13.97 -0.04 -6.46
CA SER A 353 15.06 0.45 -7.31
C SER A 353 15.22 1.98 -7.24
N LYS A 354 14.11 2.74 -7.20
CA LYS A 354 14.11 4.20 -7.02
C LYS A 354 14.69 4.59 -5.65
N LEU A 355 14.38 3.84 -4.60
CA LEU A 355 14.94 4.05 -3.27
C LEU A 355 16.46 3.82 -3.23
N LEU A 356 16.99 2.75 -3.85
CA LEU A 356 18.44 2.54 -3.92
C LEU A 356 19.15 3.66 -4.69
N LEU A 357 18.56 4.12 -5.79
CA LEU A 357 19.08 5.27 -6.53
C LEU A 357 19.10 6.53 -5.66
N ALA A 358 18.04 6.81 -4.89
CA ALA A 358 17.98 7.95 -3.99
C ALA A 358 19.02 7.86 -2.85
N ILE A 359 19.33 6.66 -2.36
CA ILE A 359 20.40 6.42 -1.35
C ILE A 359 21.79 6.74 -1.91
N MET A 360 21.97 6.64 -3.23
CA MET A 360 23.24 6.90 -3.93
C MET A 360 23.28 8.29 -4.62
N GLU A 361 22.20 9.06 -4.56
CA GLU A 361 22.03 10.27 -5.34
C GLU A 361 22.97 11.41 -4.89
N SER A 362 23.60 12.08 -5.87
CA SER A 362 24.51 13.24 -5.73
C SER A 362 25.65 13.06 -4.72
N ARG A 363 26.16 11.82 -4.58
CA ARG A 363 27.26 11.48 -3.68
C ARG A 363 28.60 11.57 -4.38
N HIS A 364 29.55 12.29 -3.78
CA HIS A 364 30.95 12.33 -4.25
C HIS A 364 31.84 11.31 -3.52
N ASP A 365 31.43 10.85 -2.34
CA ASP A 365 32.08 9.75 -1.65
C ASP A 365 31.55 8.40 -2.15
N SER A 366 32.41 7.39 -2.15
CA SER A 366 32.06 6.02 -2.53
C SER A 366 31.42 5.23 -1.38
N GLU A 367 31.17 5.85 -0.22
CA GLU A 367 30.87 5.14 1.03
C GLU A 367 29.55 4.37 0.98
N ASN A 368 28.51 4.95 0.38
CA ASN A 368 27.22 4.28 0.23
C ASN A 368 27.26 3.25 -0.90
N ALA A 369 27.93 3.55 -2.01
CA ALA A 369 28.07 2.62 -3.12
C ALA A 369 28.82 1.34 -2.67
N GLU A 370 29.90 1.50 -1.92
CA GLU A 370 30.66 0.39 -1.33
C GLU A 370 29.80 -0.44 -0.36
N ARG A 371 28.98 0.20 0.49
CA ARG A 371 28.04 -0.52 1.37
C ARG A 371 26.98 -1.30 0.61
N VAL A 372 26.43 -0.71 -0.46
CA VAL A 372 25.46 -1.41 -1.32
C VAL A 372 26.13 -2.64 -1.94
N LEU A 373 27.34 -2.50 -2.48
CA LEU A 373 28.11 -3.62 -3.05
C LEU A 373 28.41 -4.71 -2.00
N GLN A 374 28.90 -4.33 -0.82
CA GLN A 374 29.20 -5.27 0.26
C GLN A 374 27.97 -6.05 0.71
N ASN A 375 26.80 -5.40 0.77
CA ASN A 375 25.56 -6.08 1.10
C ASN A 375 25.07 -6.98 -0.04
N MET A 376 25.29 -6.59 -1.30
CA MET A 376 25.02 -7.45 -2.46
C MET A 376 25.93 -8.69 -2.48
N ASP A 377 27.19 -8.59 -2.06
CA ASP A 377 28.12 -9.74 -1.97
C ASP A 377 27.61 -10.83 -1.00
N ASN A 378 26.79 -10.45 -0.02
CA ASN A 378 26.14 -11.39 0.89
C ASN A 378 24.93 -12.12 0.25
N THR A 379 24.50 -11.71 -0.94
CA THR A 379 23.41 -12.34 -1.70
C THR A 379 23.96 -13.31 -2.74
N ASP A 380 23.21 -14.38 -3.04
CA ASP A 380 23.61 -15.37 -4.05
C ASP A 380 23.79 -14.71 -5.42
N GLY A 381 25.04 -14.70 -5.91
CA GLY A 381 25.41 -14.11 -7.21
C GLY A 381 25.96 -12.68 -7.13
N GLY A 382 26.05 -12.08 -5.95
CA GLY A 382 26.71 -10.79 -5.76
C GLY A 382 26.11 -9.65 -6.61
N PRO A 383 26.88 -8.58 -6.87
CA PRO A 383 26.48 -7.50 -7.77
C PRO A 383 26.12 -7.96 -9.18
N SER A 384 26.64 -9.12 -9.63
CA SER A 384 26.31 -9.69 -10.94
C SER A 384 24.84 -10.09 -11.06
N HIS A 385 24.14 -10.30 -9.94
CA HIS A 385 22.71 -10.57 -9.91
C HIS A 385 21.89 -9.42 -10.52
N LEU A 386 22.39 -8.17 -10.50
CA LEU A 386 21.76 -7.05 -11.20
C LEU A 386 21.62 -7.33 -12.70
N VAL A 387 22.60 -7.99 -13.32
CA VAL A 387 22.56 -8.36 -14.75
C VAL A 387 21.52 -9.44 -15.02
N HIS A 388 21.34 -10.36 -14.08
CA HIS A 388 20.27 -11.34 -14.14
C HIS A 388 18.89 -10.65 -14.06
N ALA A 389 18.69 -9.76 -13.08
CA ALA A 389 17.45 -8.98 -12.93
C ALA A 389 17.15 -8.11 -14.17
N LEU A 390 18.17 -7.51 -14.79
CA LEU A 390 18.05 -6.78 -16.06
C LEU A 390 17.57 -7.67 -17.21
N THR A 391 18.18 -8.85 -17.33
CA THR A 391 17.82 -9.82 -18.36
C THR A 391 16.38 -10.28 -18.16
N GLN A 392 16.00 -10.60 -16.92
CA GLN A 392 14.65 -11.00 -16.56
C GLN A 392 13.62 -9.90 -16.90
N ALA A 393 13.86 -8.65 -16.50
CA ALA A 393 12.96 -7.54 -16.81
C ALA A 393 12.79 -7.32 -18.33
N TYR A 394 13.87 -7.47 -19.09
CA TYR A 394 13.83 -7.41 -20.56
C TYR A 394 13.01 -8.55 -21.16
N GLU A 395 13.20 -9.78 -20.69
CA GLU A 395 12.45 -10.95 -21.16
C GLU A 395 10.97 -10.86 -20.79
N MET A 396 10.65 -10.45 -19.57
CA MET A 396 9.27 -10.21 -19.11
C MET A 396 8.54 -9.22 -20.02
N ALA A 397 9.21 -8.14 -20.45
CA ALA A 397 8.63 -7.15 -21.35
C ALA A 397 8.29 -7.69 -22.75
N HIS A 398 8.86 -8.82 -23.15
CA HIS A 398 8.61 -9.50 -24.43
C HIS A 398 7.88 -10.85 -24.24
N SER A 399 7.44 -11.15 -23.02
CA SER A 399 6.77 -12.40 -22.70
C SER A 399 5.28 -12.32 -23.01
N LYS A 400 4.73 -13.40 -23.59
CA LYS A 400 3.28 -13.56 -23.79
C LYS A 400 2.50 -13.46 -22.48
N GLN A 401 3.09 -13.86 -21.36
CA GLN A 401 2.44 -13.78 -20.05
C GLN A 401 2.15 -12.33 -19.66
N TYR A 402 3.06 -11.40 -19.98
CA TYR A 402 2.86 -9.97 -19.76
C TYR A 402 1.84 -9.38 -20.74
N GLU A 403 1.86 -9.79 -22.01
CA GLU A 403 0.82 -9.39 -22.97
C GLU A 403 -0.57 -9.83 -22.51
N ILE A 404 -0.69 -11.07 -22.01
CA ILE A 404 -1.95 -11.62 -21.47
C ILE A 404 -2.38 -10.86 -20.21
N SER A 405 -1.46 -10.57 -19.28
CA SER A 405 -1.82 -9.84 -18.05
C SER A 405 -2.30 -8.42 -18.36
N VAL A 406 -1.65 -7.74 -19.32
CA VAL A 406 -2.09 -6.44 -19.83
C VAL A 406 -3.48 -6.53 -20.46
N MET A 407 -3.70 -7.49 -21.35
CA MET A 407 -4.99 -7.68 -22.01
C MET A 407 -6.12 -8.01 -21.02
N ARG A 408 -5.87 -8.88 -20.04
CA ARG A 408 -6.83 -9.22 -18.98
C ARG A 408 -7.26 -7.98 -18.20
N ARG A 409 -6.31 -7.10 -17.87
CA ARG A 409 -6.60 -5.85 -17.17
C ARG A 409 -7.45 -4.90 -18.00
N ASP A 410 -7.10 -4.69 -19.26
CA ASP A 410 -7.86 -3.81 -20.15
C ASP A 410 -9.31 -4.26 -20.28
N LEU A 411 -9.54 -5.58 -20.34
CA LEU A 411 -10.89 -6.16 -20.35
C LEU A 411 -11.63 -5.93 -19.02
N LEU A 412 -10.97 -6.12 -17.87
CA LEU A 412 -11.55 -5.87 -16.55
C LEU A 412 -11.86 -4.37 -16.31
N GLN A 413 -11.04 -3.47 -16.85
CA GLN A 413 -11.29 -2.04 -16.77
C GLN A 413 -12.50 -1.64 -17.63
N ARG A 414 -12.62 -2.23 -18.83
CA ARG A 414 -13.79 -2.02 -19.70
C ARG A 414 -15.08 -2.58 -19.10
N SER A 415 -15.05 -3.74 -18.45
CA SER A 415 -16.24 -4.32 -17.81
C SER A 415 -16.73 -3.48 -16.63
N LYS A 416 -15.83 -2.88 -15.85
CA LYS A 416 -16.18 -1.94 -14.78
C LYS A 416 -16.87 -0.68 -15.32
N LEU A 417 -16.46 -0.19 -16.49
CA LEU A 417 -17.11 0.95 -17.17
C LEU A 417 -18.48 0.59 -17.78
N GLN A 418 -18.69 -0.67 -18.15
CA GLN A 418 -19.92 -1.13 -18.81
C GLN A 418 -21.06 -1.48 -17.83
N ASN A 419 -20.76 -1.64 -16.54
CA ASN A 419 -21.74 -1.90 -15.46
C ASN A 419 -22.26 -0.62 -14.75
N GLY A 420 -22.02 0.57 -15.30
CA GLY A 420 -22.83 1.75 -14.95
C GLY A 420 -24.28 1.55 -15.41
N PRO A 421 -25.29 2.20 -14.79
CA PRO A 421 -26.69 1.95 -15.13
C PRO A 421 -26.92 2.26 -16.61
N ILE A 422 -27.04 1.21 -17.42
CA ILE A 422 -27.46 1.32 -18.81
C ILE A 422 -28.94 1.72 -18.73
N SER A 423 -29.21 3.01 -18.92
CA SER A 423 -30.54 3.44 -19.34
C SER A 423 -30.77 2.85 -20.72
N ILE A 424 -31.36 1.65 -20.76
CA ILE A 424 -31.88 1.06 -22.00
C ILE A 424 -33.08 1.93 -22.38
N VAL A 425 -32.82 2.99 -23.14
CA VAL A 425 -33.87 3.61 -23.95
C VAL A 425 -34.14 2.64 -25.09
N SER A 426 -35.08 1.73 -24.87
CA SER A 426 -35.63 0.87 -25.90
C SER A 426 -36.20 1.72 -27.05
N PRO A 427 -35.92 1.42 -28.32
CA PRO A 427 -36.61 2.11 -29.41
C PRO A 427 -38.09 1.72 -29.40
N SER A 428 -38.96 2.73 -29.42
CA SER A 428 -40.41 2.56 -29.48
C SER A 428 -40.82 1.85 -30.77
N MET A 429 -41.23 0.59 -30.67
CA MET A 429 -42.03 -0.07 -31.69
C MET A 429 -43.48 -0.12 -31.20
N LYS A 430 -44.36 0.56 -31.94
CA LYS A 430 -45.81 0.47 -31.77
C LYS A 430 -46.27 -0.94 -32.15
N ALA A 431 -46.90 -1.64 -31.22
CA ALA A 431 -47.74 -2.79 -31.51
C ALA A 431 -49.05 -2.64 -30.75
N ASP A 432 -50.14 -2.65 -31.51
CA ASP A 432 -51.52 -2.59 -31.04
C ASP A 432 -51.92 -3.83 -30.23
N GLY A 433 -52.62 -3.59 -29.12
CA GLY A 433 -53.65 -4.48 -28.57
C GLY A 433 -53.18 -5.76 -27.86
N VAL A 434 -53.35 -5.81 -26.54
CA VAL A 434 -54.31 -6.68 -25.81
C VAL A 434 -54.07 -6.53 -24.30
N THR A 435 -55.19 -6.49 -23.58
CA THR A 435 -55.46 -6.17 -22.17
C THR A 435 -54.80 -7.06 -21.10
N LEU A 436 -54.49 -6.41 -19.97
CA LEU A 436 -54.03 -6.89 -18.65
C LEU A 436 -54.95 -7.96 -17.99
N PRO A 437 -54.49 -8.54 -16.86
CA PRO A 437 -55.21 -8.20 -15.63
C PRO A 437 -54.31 -7.67 -14.51
N GLU A 438 -54.79 -6.59 -13.89
CA GLU A 438 -54.31 -5.99 -12.65
C GLU A 438 -54.45 -6.96 -11.48
N ILE A 439 -53.47 -6.96 -10.57
CA ILE A 439 -53.68 -7.39 -9.19
C ILE A 439 -53.23 -6.27 -8.27
N SER A 440 -54.21 -5.76 -7.53
CA SER A 440 -54.18 -4.66 -6.59
C SER A 440 -53.42 -4.98 -5.30
N VAL A 441 -52.78 -3.95 -4.75
CA VAL A 441 -52.10 -3.87 -3.45
C VAL A 441 -53.11 -3.77 -2.29
N ASN A 442 -52.79 -4.25 -1.08
CA ASN A 442 -53.12 -3.51 0.15
C ASN A 442 -52.30 -3.86 1.44
N SER A 443 -51.94 -2.77 2.13
CA SER A 443 -52.07 -2.45 3.57
C SER A 443 -51.52 -3.38 4.66
N SER A 444 -50.22 -3.24 4.93
CA SER A 444 -49.58 -3.01 6.26
C SER A 444 -48.33 -3.86 6.46
N GLY A 445 -47.16 -3.22 6.48
CA GLY A 445 -45.95 -3.80 7.05
C GLY A 445 -44.72 -3.48 6.22
N ALA A 446 -44.03 -2.40 6.59
CA ALA A 446 -42.82 -1.90 5.97
C ALA A 446 -41.82 -3.00 5.55
N VAL A 447 -41.32 -2.93 4.31
CA VAL A 447 -39.97 -3.37 3.99
C VAL A 447 -39.17 -2.11 3.76
N SER A 448 -38.44 -1.72 4.80
CA SER A 448 -37.39 -0.73 4.71
C SER A 448 -36.26 -1.35 3.90
N ILE A 449 -36.06 -0.90 2.67
CA ILE A 449 -34.75 -1.02 2.04
C ILE A 449 -34.05 0.30 2.39
N HIS A 450 -33.46 0.32 3.59
CA HIS A 450 -32.24 1.07 3.81
C HIS A 450 -31.19 0.44 2.90
N ASP A 451 -31.10 0.92 1.67
CA ASP A 451 -29.80 0.93 1.01
C ASP A 451 -29.04 2.06 1.69
N ASP A 452 -28.48 1.73 2.86
CA ASP A 452 -27.29 2.38 3.34
C ASP A 452 -26.31 2.29 2.18
N VAL A 453 -26.21 3.38 1.43
CA VAL A 453 -25.07 3.65 0.58
C VAL A 453 -23.92 3.75 1.55
N LYS A 454 -23.36 2.59 1.90
CA LYS A 454 -21.99 2.43 2.26
C LYS A 454 -21.25 2.93 1.03
N LEU A 455 -21.05 4.24 0.99
CA LEU A 455 -19.93 4.85 0.31
C LEU A 455 -18.70 4.21 0.97
N ASP A 456 -18.41 2.98 0.58
CA ASP A 456 -17.05 2.48 0.50
C ASP A 456 -16.38 3.38 -0.54
N LEU A 457 -16.10 4.61 -0.11
CA LEU A 457 -14.97 5.43 -0.48
C LEU A 457 -13.72 4.62 -0.11
N LYS A 458 -13.55 3.47 -0.77
CA LYS A 458 -12.25 3.07 -1.27
C LYS A 458 -11.89 4.17 -2.25
N TYR A 459 -11.34 5.24 -1.68
CA TYR A 459 -10.63 6.27 -2.40
C TYR A 459 -9.85 5.54 -3.47
N VAL A 460 -10.22 5.85 -4.70
CA VAL A 460 -9.76 5.16 -5.89
C VAL A 460 -8.25 5.03 -5.77
N SER A 461 -7.76 3.78 -5.79
CA SER A 461 -6.38 3.50 -6.17
C SER A 461 -6.23 3.92 -7.63
N GLU A 462 -6.23 5.23 -7.86
CA GLU A 462 -6.27 5.85 -9.18
C GLU A 462 -4.86 6.12 -9.73
N GLN A 463 -3.86 5.48 -9.12
CA GLN A 463 -2.48 5.49 -9.57
C GLN A 463 -1.81 4.12 -9.34
N ALA A 464 -2.50 3.01 -9.62
CA ALA A 464 -1.76 1.85 -10.12
C ALA A 464 -1.29 2.20 -11.54
N SER A 465 -0.32 3.11 -11.66
CA SER A 465 0.46 3.24 -12.89
C SER A 465 1.04 1.86 -13.14
N THR A 466 0.54 1.16 -14.15
CA THR A 466 1.02 -0.20 -14.43
C THR A 466 2.47 -0.10 -14.86
N VAL A 467 3.39 -0.40 -13.94
CA VAL A 467 4.82 -0.28 -14.22
C VAL A 467 5.18 -1.23 -15.34
N ASN A 468 5.81 -0.68 -16.38
CA ASN A 468 6.32 -1.49 -17.47
C ASN A 468 7.58 -2.24 -16.98
N PRO A 469 7.73 -3.55 -17.24
CA PRO A 469 8.97 -4.26 -16.91
C PRO A 469 10.22 -3.58 -17.47
N LYS A 470 10.11 -2.88 -18.60
CA LYS A 470 11.20 -2.06 -19.16
C LYS A 470 11.59 -0.90 -18.24
N GLU A 471 10.65 -0.22 -17.60
CA GLU A 471 10.95 0.87 -16.65
C GLU A 471 11.72 0.34 -15.45
N VAL A 472 11.30 -0.81 -14.89
CA VAL A 472 12.04 -1.50 -13.82
C VAL A 472 13.46 -1.82 -14.29
N GLY A 473 13.60 -2.35 -15.51
CA GLY A 473 14.90 -2.61 -16.11
C GLY A 473 15.76 -1.37 -16.31
N HIS A 474 15.18 -0.22 -16.70
CA HIS A 474 15.90 1.04 -16.79
C HIS A 474 16.44 1.49 -15.43
N ASN A 475 15.63 1.44 -14.36
CA ASN A 475 16.06 1.82 -13.01
C ASN A 475 17.20 0.92 -12.52
N ILE A 476 17.07 -0.41 -12.70
CA ILE A 476 18.13 -1.37 -12.35
C ILE A 476 19.40 -1.11 -13.17
N TYR A 477 19.27 -0.70 -14.45
CA TYR A 477 20.42 -0.43 -15.31
C TYR A 477 21.18 0.81 -14.85
N ILE A 478 20.45 1.88 -14.49
CA ILE A 478 21.05 3.10 -13.92
C ILE A 478 21.79 2.75 -12.63
N LEU A 479 21.16 1.99 -11.74
CA LEU A 479 21.76 1.54 -10.47
C LEU A 479 23.04 0.73 -10.72
N ALA A 480 22.97 -0.29 -11.58
CA ALA A 480 24.12 -1.13 -11.91
C ALA A 480 25.26 -0.31 -12.53
N HIS A 481 24.93 0.67 -13.38
CA HIS A 481 25.92 1.54 -13.99
C HIS A 481 26.61 2.46 -12.96
N GLN A 482 25.86 3.04 -12.03
CA GLN A 482 26.43 3.82 -10.93
C GLN A 482 27.34 2.97 -10.04
N LEU A 483 26.91 1.76 -9.67
CA LEU A 483 27.70 0.84 -8.87
C LEU A 483 28.94 0.32 -9.61
N ALA A 484 28.89 0.19 -10.94
CA ALA A 484 30.03 -0.25 -11.75
C ALA A 484 31.21 0.73 -11.73
N GLY A 485 30.97 2.00 -11.41
CA GLY A 485 32.06 2.95 -11.12
C GLY A 485 32.93 2.55 -9.93
N HIS A 486 32.37 1.74 -9.01
CA HIS A 486 33.02 1.30 -7.78
C HIS A 486 33.31 -0.21 -7.74
N SER A 487 32.81 -0.98 -8.72
CA SER A 487 33.06 -2.41 -8.85
C SER A 487 33.53 -2.77 -10.27
N PRO A 488 34.82 -3.06 -10.47
CA PRO A 488 35.34 -3.43 -11.79
C PRO A 488 34.75 -4.74 -12.30
N GLU A 489 34.41 -5.66 -11.39
CA GLU A 489 33.73 -6.92 -11.72
C GLU A 489 32.34 -6.65 -12.31
N LEU A 490 31.55 -5.78 -11.67
CA LEU A 490 30.23 -5.38 -12.18
C LEU A 490 30.35 -4.63 -13.52
N ALA A 491 31.36 -3.78 -13.68
CA ALA A 491 31.62 -3.09 -14.95
C ALA A 491 31.85 -4.09 -16.11
N GLN A 492 32.60 -5.17 -15.85
CA GLN A 492 32.78 -6.25 -16.81
C GLN A 492 31.48 -7.03 -17.06
N CYS A 493 30.67 -7.27 -16.02
CA CYS A 493 29.35 -7.87 -16.14
C CYS A 493 28.36 -7.01 -16.96
N LEU A 494 28.56 -5.70 -17.04
CA LEU A 494 27.73 -4.81 -17.86
C LEU A 494 28.20 -4.66 -19.32
N ASP A 495 29.35 -5.22 -19.69
CA ASP A 495 29.81 -5.19 -21.09
C ASP A 495 28.94 -6.08 -21.99
N PRO A 496 28.18 -5.50 -22.96
CA PRO A 496 27.35 -6.27 -23.88
C PRO A 496 28.14 -7.06 -24.93
N ASN A 497 29.43 -6.76 -25.14
CA ASN A 497 30.26 -7.42 -26.15
C ASN A 497 30.90 -8.72 -25.66
N ASP A 498 30.77 -9.02 -24.38
CA ASP A 498 31.31 -10.22 -23.78
C ASP A 498 30.65 -11.48 -24.35
N ALA A 499 31.44 -12.27 -25.08
CA ALA A 499 30.99 -13.47 -25.76
C ALA A 499 30.60 -14.62 -24.81
N SER A 500 30.99 -14.55 -23.53
CA SER A 500 30.60 -15.55 -22.52
C SER A 500 29.14 -15.44 -22.09
N LYS A 501 28.50 -14.30 -22.34
CA LYS A 501 27.11 -14.02 -21.95
C LYS A 501 26.10 -14.60 -22.94
N SER A 502 24.93 -15.00 -22.43
CA SER A 502 23.82 -15.48 -23.26
C SER A 502 23.42 -14.44 -24.31
N PRO A 503 22.91 -14.85 -25.49
CA PRO A 503 22.34 -13.91 -26.47
C PRO A 503 21.27 -12.99 -25.87
N GLN A 504 20.45 -13.50 -24.94
CA GLN A 504 19.40 -12.76 -24.26
C GLN A 504 19.96 -11.64 -23.40
N THR A 505 20.94 -11.95 -22.56
CA THR A 505 21.62 -10.97 -21.70
C THR A 505 22.31 -9.89 -22.53
N ARG A 506 22.99 -10.26 -23.63
CA ARG A 506 23.61 -9.28 -24.53
C ARG A 506 22.59 -8.37 -25.20
N ASN A 507 21.44 -8.90 -25.60
CA ASN A 507 20.35 -8.11 -26.17
C ASN A 507 19.76 -7.14 -25.15
N ALA A 508 19.52 -7.59 -23.92
CA ALA A 508 19.02 -6.76 -22.82
C ALA A 508 20.00 -5.62 -22.50
N LEU A 509 21.29 -5.92 -22.31
CA LEU A 509 22.32 -4.91 -22.04
C LEU A 509 22.45 -3.89 -23.19
N ASN A 510 22.43 -4.34 -24.45
CA ASN A 510 22.43 -3.43 -25.61
C ASN A 510 21.17 -2.56 -25.67
N PHE A 511 20.01 -3.12 -25.32
CA PHE A 511 18.77 -2.37 -25.28
C PHE A 511 18.84 -1.25 -24.23
N TYR A 512 19.17 -1.57 -22.97
CA TYR A 512 19.23 -0.55 -21.91
C TYR A 512 20.36 0.45 -22.14
N LYS A 513 21.54 0.02 -22.62
CA LYS A 513 22.63 0.93 -22.99
C LYS A 513 22.23 1.96 -24.05
N LYS A 514 21.40 1.57 -25.02
CA LYS A 514 20.97 2.45 -26.11
C LYS A 514 19.80 3.38 -25.73
N HIS A 515 18.94 2.94 -24.81
CA HIS A 515 17.66 3.62 -24.52
C HIS A 515 17.61 4.27 -23.12
N THR A 516 18.60 4.03 -22.27
CA THR A 516 18.74 4.77 -21.01
C THR A 516 19.63 5.99 -21.24
N ALA A 517 19.12 7.19 -21.01
CA ALA A 517 19.95 8.38 -20.98
C ALA A 517 20.92 8.26 -19.80
N GLN A 518 22.22 8.18 -20.09
CA GLN A 518 23.26 8.30 -19.08
C GLN A 518 23.36 9.79 -18.75
N ILE A 519 22.73 10.21 -17.65
CA ILE A 519 23.02 11.51 -17.07
C ILE A 519 24.26 11.30 -16.20
N GLU A 520 25.43 11.66 -16.72
CA GLU A 520 26.58 11.94 -15.88
C GLU A 520 26.20 13.17 -15.05
N VAL A 521 25.92 12.99 -13.76
CA VAL A 521 25.66 14.07 -12.79
C VAL A 521 26.93 14.34 -12.00
#